data_AF-A0A7C8NXZ6-F1
#
_entry.id   AF-A0A7C8NXZ6-F1
#
_cell.length_a   1.000
_cell.length_b   1.000
_cell.length_c   1.000
_cell.angle_alpha   90.00
_cell.angle_beta   90.00
_cell.angle_gamma   90.00
#
_symmetry.space_group_name_H-M   'P 1'
#
loop_
_entity.id
_entity.type
_entity.pdbx_description
1 polymer ?
#
loop_
_entity_poly.entity_id
_entity_poly.type
_entity_poly.pdbx_seq_one_letter_code
_entity_poly.pdbx_strand_id
1 'polypeptide(L)'
;MHHLGSILTAQSTLTLVIHGHRNARYQFLIITLWGFFDVVMELAPIFALLQLRLARGHHDYLCFVFKITAVWLFVLNNVQSVMFIYISWMIWDEWTLAFKIGTPMLYAAFTFSQWQQAYLYVKLMRRELSEKLRKIALKEVEGHPLSPEEEKEKEQGK
;
A
#
# COMPACT_ATOMS: atom_id res chain seq x y z
N MET A 1 12.19 -7.52 -1.97
CA MET A 1 12.11 -8.87 -1.35
C MET A 1 10.69 -9.42 -1.30
N HIS A 2 9.63 -8.58 -1.35
CA HIS A 2 8.23 -9.00 -1.37
C HIS A 2 7.87 -9.95 -2.53
N HIS A 3 8.02 -9.49 -3.79
CA HIS A 3 7.64 -10.29 -4.97
C HIS A 3 8.38 -11.63 -5.12
N LEU A 4 9.65 -11.69 -4.70
CA LEU A 4 10.40 -12.94 -4.77
C LEU A 4 9.82 -14.00 -3.83
N GLY A 5 9.41 -13.59 -2.63
CA GLY A 5 8.69 -14.47 -1.71
C GLY A 5 7.35 -14.90 -2.30
N SER A 6 6.60 -13.98 -2.93
CA SER A 6 5.33 -14.32 -3.58
C SER A 6 5.48 -15.36 -4.69
N ILE A 7 6.53 -15.24 -5.52
CA ILE A 7 6.83 -16.19 -6.60
C ILE A 7 7.23 -17.54 -6.05
N LEU A 8 8.12 -17.60 -5.06
CA LEU A 8 8.58 -18.86 -4.45
C LEU A 8 7.43 -19.61 -3.77
N THR A 9 6.55 -18.89 -3.09
CA THR A 9 5.36 -19.45 -2.44
C THR A 9 4.36 -19.97 -3.49
N ALA A 10 4.12 -19.21 -4.57
CA ALA A 10 3.26 -19.65 -5.67
C ALA A 10 3.79 -20.93 -6.37
N GLN A 11 5.10 -20.99 -6.66
CA GLN A 11 5.74 -22.16 -7.27
C GLN A 11 5.70 -23.39 -6.37
N SER A 12 5.94 -23.21 -5.07
CA SER A 12 5.87 -24.29 -4.08
C SER A 12 4.47 -24.90 -4.05
N THR A 13 3.43 -24.06 -4.04
CA THR A 13 2.05 -24.55 -3.99
C THR A 13 1.56 -25.14 -5.29
N LEU A 14 1.95 -24.59 -6.44
CA LEU A 14 1.66 -25.23 -7.72
C LEU A 14 2.26 -26.65 -7.77
N THR A 15 3.48 -26.80 -7.26
CA THR A 15 4.13 -28.12 -7.16
C THR A 15 3.35 -29.08 -6.26
N LEU A 16 2.89 -28.62 -5.09
CA LEU A 16 2.07 -29.43 -4.17
C LEU A 16 0.71 -29.83 -4.76
N VAL A 17 0.09 -28.97 -5.56
CA VAL A 17 -1.18 -29.25 -6.26
C VAL A 17 -0.99 -30.30 -7.35
N ILE A 18 0.06 -30.18 -8.17
CA ILE A 18 0.37 -31.13 -9.25
C ILE A 18 0.66 -32.53 -8.68
N HIS A 19 1.32 -32.62 -7.52
CA HIS A 19 1.65 -33.89 -6.88
C HIS A 19 0.49 -34.48 -6.03
N GLY A 20 -0.71 -33.89 -6.07
CA GLY A 20 -1.92 -34.50 -5.50
C GLY A 20 -1.93 -34.60 -3.97
N HIS A 21 -1.15 -33.78 -3.25
CA HIS A 21 -1.13 -33.80 -1.80
C HIS A 21 -2.52 -33.45 -1.23
N ARG A 22 -2.99 -34.21 -0.23
CA ARG A 22 -4.30 -34.02 0.44
C ARG A 22 -4.55 -32.57 0.91
N ASN A 23 -3.48 -31.83 1.24
CA ASN A 23 -3.53 -30.46 1.75
C ASN A 23 -3.36 -29.37 0.66
N ALA A 24 -3.18 -29.75 -0.60
CA ALA A 24 -2.84 -28.80 -1.66
C ALA A 24 -3.96 -27.82 -1.99
N ARG A 25 -5.23 -28.23 -1.82
CA ARG A 25 -6.41 -27.37 -2.05
C ARG A 25 -6.44 -26.17 -1.10
N TYR A 26 -6.10 -26.39 0.16
CA TYR A 26 -6.09 -25.37 1.19
C TYR A 26 -4.95 -24.36 0.99
N GLN A 27 -3.75 -24.84 0.64
CA GLN A 27 -2.63 -23.97 0.31
C GLN A 27 -2.89 -23.14 -0.94
N PHE A 28 -3.49 -23.75 -1.96
CA PHE A 28 -3.88 -23.05 -3.18
C PHE A 28 -4.86 -21.91 -2.90
N LEU A 29 -5.86 -22.14 -2.04
CA LEU A 29 -6.81 -21.11 -1.64
C LEU A 29 -6.12 -19.96 -0.90
N ILE A 30 -5.27 -20.27 0.08
CA ILE A 30 -4.54 -19.26 0.87
C ILE A 30 -3.66 -18.40 -0.03
N ILE A 31 -2.92 -19.01 -0.95
CA ILE A 31 -2.00 -18.28 -1.82
C ILE A 31 -2.71 -17.47 -2.88
N THR A 32 -3.84 -17.98 -3.38
CA THR A 32 -4.68 -17.23 -4.32
C THR A 32 -5.27 -15.99 -3.64
N LEU A 33 -5.83 -16.15 -2.44
CA LEU A 33 -6.37 -15.04 -1.67
C LEU A 33 -5.27 -14.04 -1.30
N TRP A 34 -4.13 -14.55 -0.85
CA TRP A 34 -2.99 -13.72 -0.46
C TRP A 34 -2.42 -12.94 -1.65
N GLY A 35 -2.26 -13.58 -2.81
CA GLY A 35 -1.82 -12.94 -4.06
C GLY A 35 -2.85 -11.93 -4.61
N PHE A 36 -4.15 -12.19 -4.44
CA PHE A 36 -5.18 -11.21 -4.78
C PHE A 36 -5.04 -9.92 -3.97
N PHE A 37 -4.89 -10.03 -2.65
CA PHE A 37 -4.68 -8.85 -1.79
C PHE A 37 -3.38 -8.12 -2.13
N ASP A 38 -2.32 -8.84 -2.49
CA ASP A 38 -1.04 -8.25 -2.88
C ASP A 38 -1.21 -7.31 -4.09
N VAL A 39 -1.86 -7.80 -5.15
CA VAL A 39 -2.15 -7.00 -6.35
C VAL A 39 -3.03 -5.79 -6.02
N VAL A 40 -4.09 -5.97 -5.22
CA VAL A 40 -5.02 -4.89 -4.86
C VAL A 40 -4.32 -3.81 -4.01
N MET A 41 -3.40 -4.20 -3.13
CA MET A 41 -2.61 -3.25 -2.35
C MET A 41 -1.61 -2.49 -3.21
N GLU A 42 -0.99 -3.12 -4.21
CA GLU A 42 -0.02 -2.48 -5.10
C GLU A 42 -0.64 -1.49 -6.10
N LEU A 43 -1.92 -1.65 -6.44
CA LEU A 43 -2.61 -0.74 -7.36
C LEU A 43 -2.63 0.72 -6.86
N ALA A 44 -2.93 0.96 -5.58
CA ALA A 44 -3.02 2.32 -5.05
C ALA A 44 -1.68 3.09 -5.10
N PRO A 45 -0.54 2.51 -4.67
CA PRO A 45 0.81 3.04 -4.93
C PRO A 45 1.08 3.41 -6.39
N ILE A 46 0.69 2.54 -7.34
CA ILE A 46 0.91 2.78 -8.77
C ILE A 46 0.12 4.01 -9.21
N PHE A 47 -1.15 4.12 -8.82
CA PHE A 47 -1.97 5.30 -9.09
C PHE A 47 -1.39 6.56 -8.43
N ALA A 48 -0.93 6.46 -7.19
CA ALA A 48 -0.33 7.60 -6.48
C ALA A 48 0.94 8.12 -7.18
N LEU A 49 1.79 7.22 -7.66
CA LEU A 49 3.00 7.57 -8.42
C LEU A 49 2.67 8.16 -9.80
N LEU A 50 1.60 7.69 -10.45
CA LEU A 50 1.12 8.28 -11.70
C LEU A 50 0.62 9.72 -11.47
N GLN A 51 -0.18 9.93 -10.43
CA GLN A 51 -0.66 11.25 -10.05
C GLN A 51 0.48 12.19 -9.63
N LEU A 52 1.51 11.68 -8.96
CA LEU A 52 2.74 12.43 -8.68
C LEU A 52 3.44 12.94 -9.94
N ARG A 53 3.35 12.22 -11.06
CA ARG A 53 3.93 12.67 -12.33
C ARG A 53 3.05 13.68 -13.05
N LEU A 54 1.73 13.47 -13.04
CA LEU A 54 0.77 14.30 -13.77
C LEU A 54 0.47 15.64 -13.06
N ALA A 55 0.37 15.63 -11.73
CA ALA A 55 -0.04 16.78 -10.93
C ALA A 55 1.14 17.47 -10.21
N ARG A 56 2.34 17.44 -10.80
CA ARG A 56 3.53 18.14 -10.25
C ARG A 56 3.21 19.63 -10.07
N GLY A 57 3.12 20.08 -8.81
CA GLY A 57 2.85 21.47 -8.44
C GLY A 57 1.61 21.66 -7.58
N HIS A 58 0.65 20.73 -7.60
CA HIS A 58 -0.56 20.79 -6.77
C HIS A 58 -0.36 20.04 -5.45
N HIS A 59 0.32 20.66 -4.50
CA HIS A 59 0.71 20.04 -3.22
C HIS A 59 -0.48 19.53 -2.38
N ASP A 60 -1.65 20.18 -2.46
CA ASP A 60 -2.86 19.76 -1.72
C ASP A 60 -3.47 18.47 -2.26
N TYR A 61 -3.58 18.39 -3.58
CA TYR A 61 -4.05 17.18 -4.24
C TYR A 61 -3.11 16.01 -3.96
N LEU A 62 -1.81 16.26 -3.99
CA LEU A 62 -0.79 15.25 -3.74
C LEU A 62 -0.79 14.74 -2.29
N CYS A 63 -0.97 15.64 -1.32
CA CYS A 63 -1.15 15.26 0.08
C CYS A 63 -2.41 14.39 0.27
N PHE A 64 -3.51 14.73 -0.40
CA PHE A 64 -4.74 13.95 -0.36
C PHE A 64 -4.53 12.54 -0.95
N VAL A 65 -3.94 12.43 -2.13
CA VAL A 65 -3.66 11.15 -2.80
C VAL A 65 -2.76 10.26 -1.94
N PHE A 66 -1.69 10.80 -1.36
CA PHE A 66 -0.82 10.03 -0.46
C PHE A 66 -1.51 9.62 0.84
N LYS A 67 -2.39 10.47 1.39
CA LYS A 67 -3.20 10.10 2.57
C LYS A 67 -4.14 8.95 2.26
N ILE A 68 -4.88 9.03 1.14
CA ILE A 68 -5.79 7.96 0.71
C ILE A 68 -5.02 6.67 0.45
N THR A 69 -3.86 6.75 -0.19
CA THR A 69 -3.01 5.58 -0.45
C THR A 69 -2.51 4.94 0.84
N ALA A 70 -2.08 5.74 1.82
CA ALA A 70 -1.65 5.21 3.12
C ALA A 70 -2.81 4.54 3.89
N VAL A 71 -4.01 5.13 3.87
CA VAL A 71 -5.21 4.53 4.48
C VAL A 71 -5.61 3.24 3.76
N TRP A 72 -5.57 3.23 2.43
CA TRP A 72 -5.85 2.06 1.60
C TRP A 72 -4.95 0.88 1.96
N LEU A 73 -3.63 1.12 1.98
CA LEU A 73 -2.64 0.12 2.36
C LEU A 73 -2.87 -0.37 3.79
N PHE A 74 -3.16 0.54 4.73
CA PHE A 74 -3.43 0.17 6.12
C PHE A 74 -4.67 -0.71 6.25
N VAL A 75 -5.81 -0.30 5.67
CA VAL A 75 -7.06 -1.05 5.77
C VAL A 75 -6.93 -2.43 5.13
N LEU A 76 -6.41 -2.52 3.91
CA LEU A 76 -6.26 -3.80 3.23
C LEU A 76 -5.29 -4.73 3.95
N ASN A 77 -4.18 -4.22 4.49
CA ASN A 77 -3.24 -5.04 5.27
C ASN A 77 -3.89 -5.61 6.54
N ASN A 78 -4.74 -4.84 7.22
CA ASN A 78 -5.49 -5.34 8.38
C ASN A 78 -6.53 -6.39 7.96
N VAL A 79 -7.28 -6.15 6.87
CA VAL A 79 -8.25 -7.12 6.35
C VAL A 79 -7.56 -8.42 5.96
N GLN A 80 -6.44 -8.34 5.22
CA GLN A 80 -5.64 -9.50 4.85
C GLN A 80 -5.14 -10.27 6.08
N SER A 81 -4.72 -9.56 7.13
CA SER A 81 -4.24 -10.17 8.38
C SER A 81 -5.33 -10.92 9.12
N VAL A 82 -6.52 -10.33 9.24
CA VAL A 82 -7.68 -11.00 9.85
C VAL A 82 -8.07 -12.23 9.05
N MET A 83 -8.15 -12.13 7.71
CA MET A 83 -8.48 -13.28 6.87
C MET A 83 -7.42 -14.37 6.92
N PHE A 84 -6.13 -14.00 6.94
CA PHE A 84 -5.04 -14.96 7.06
C PHE A 84 -5.10 -15.72 8.38
N ILE A 85 -5.30 -15.02 9.51
CA ILE A 85 -5.43 -15.66 10.83
C ILE A 85 -6.66 -16.57 10.86
N TYR A 86 -7.81 -16.10 10.34
CA TYR A 86 -9.04 -16.88 10.29
C TYR A 86 -8.88 -18.18 9.50
N ILE A 87 -8.33 -18.10 8.29
CA ILE A 87 -8.13 -19.26 7.42
C ILE A 87 -7.05 -20.19 8.00
N SER A 88 -5.97 -19.63 8.56
CA SER A 88 -4.92 -20.42 9.21
C SER A 88 -5.44 -21.16 10.42
N TRP A 89 -6.35 -20.56 11.19
CA TRP A 89 -7.00 -21.22 12.32
C TRP A 89 -7.91 -22.36 11.86
N MET A 90 -8.72 -22.15 10.81
CA MET A 90 -9.62 -23.17 10.27
C MET A 90 -8.88 -24.40 9.74
N ILE A 91 -7.66 -24.24 9.22
CA ILE A 91 -6.89 -25.30 8.56
C ILE A 91 -5.73 -25.79 9.46
N TRP A 92 -5.66 -25.28 10.70
CA TRP A 92 -4.56 -25.53 11.62
C TRP A 92 -4.32 -27.03 11.86
N ASP A 93 -5.36 -27.82 12.03
CA ASP A 93 -5.23 -29.24 12.37
C ASP A 93 -4.68 -30.09 11.19
N GLU A 94 -4.91 -29.66 9.96
CA GLU A 94 -4.46 -30.35 8.75
C GLU A 94 -3.03 -29.96 8.33
N TRP A 95 -2.46 -28.89 8.90
CA TRP A 95 -1.12 -28.43 8.53
C TRP A 95 0.01 -29.28 9.12
N THR A 96 1.02 -29.54 8.30
CA THR A 96 2.29 -30.11 8.79
C THR A 96 3.03 -29.07 9.64
N LEU A 97 3.89 -29.54 10.55
CA LEU A 97 4.64 -28.67 11.47
C LEU A 97 5.44 -27.57 10.74
N ALA A 98 6.00 -27.90 9.57
CA ALA A 98 6.72 -26.93 8.73
C ALA A 98 5.83 -25.76 8.29
N PHE A 99 4.56 -26.03 7.91
CA PHE A 99 3.62 -24.96 7.53
C PHE A 99 3.10 -24.17 8.73
N LYS A 100 2.99 -24.80 9.90
CA LYS A 100 2.58 -24.13 11.16
C LYS A 100 3.58 -23.07 11.62
N ILE A 101 4.86 -23.23 11.29
CA ILE A 101 5.93 -22.29 11.68
C ILE A 101 6.31 -21.38 10.51
N GLY A 102 6.55 -21.97 9.33
CA GLY A 102 7.03 -21.23 8.17
C GLY A 102 6.03 -20.22 7.65
N THR A 103 4.75 -20.58 7.58
CA THR A 103 3.71 -19.69 7.01
C THR A 103 3.51 -18.44 7.86
N PRO A 104 3.36 -18.53 9.20
CA PRO A 104 3.26 -17.33 10.05
C PRO A 104 4.53 -16.46 10.05
N MET A 105 5.72 -17.06 10.05
CA MET A 105 6.98 -16.29 9.98
C MET A 105 7.08 -15.49 8.68
N LEU A 106 6.78 -16.14 7.55
CA LEU A 106 6.78 -15.51 6.25
C LEU A 106 5.72 -14.39 6.21
N TYR A 107 4.51 -14.66 6.71
CA TYR A 107 3.44 -13.69 6.80
C TYR A 107 3.81 -12.46 7.65
N ALA A 108 4.49 -12.66 8.78
CA ALA A 108 4.96 -11.57 9.63
C ALA A 108 5.98 -10.68 8.90
N ALA A 109 6.94 -11.27 8.18
CA ALA A 109 7.91 -10.54 7.39
C ALA A 109 7.23 -9.70 6.28
N PHE A 110 6.21 -10.27 5.64
CA PHE A 110 5.41 -9.59 4.64
C PHE A 110 4.60 -8.42 5.21
N THR A 111 3.88 -8.66 6.32
CA THR A 111 3.11 -7.63 7.02
C THR A 111 4.00 -6.46 7.45
N PHE A 112 5.20 -6.77 7.94
CA PHE A 112 6.19 -5.75 8.29
C PHE A 112 6.61 -4.91 7.08
N SER A 113 6.87 -5.56 5.94
CA SER A 113 7.15 -4.87 4.68
C SER A 113 6.01 -3.94 4.27
N GLN A 114 4.75 -4.39 4.36
CA GLN A 114 3.58 -3.58 4.01
C GLN A 114 3.39 -2.38 4.94
N TRP A 115 3.64 -2.53 6.25
CA TRP A 115 3.66 -1.40 7.17
C TRP A 115 4.77 -0.40 6.87
N GLN A 116 5.96 -0.88 6.53
CA GLN A 116 7.05 0.00 6.12
C GLN A 116 6.69 0.78 4.85
N GLN A 117 5.99 0.17 3.89
CA GLN A 117 5.47 0.85 2.71
C GLN A 117 4.44 1.93 3.09
N ALA A 118 3.45 1.62 3.93
CA ALA A 118 2.47 2.59 4.38
C ALA A 118 3.13 3.79 5.11
N TYR A 119 4.12 3.53 5.96
CA TYR A 119 4.89 4.57 6.64
C TYR A 119 5.66 5.46 5.66
N LEU A 120 6.24 4.88 4.61
CA LEU A 120 6.93 5.64 3.56
C LEU A 120 5.98 6.64 2.88
N TYR A 121 4.75 6.24 2.58
CA TYR A 121 3.75 7.14 1.98
C TYR A 121 3.32 8.26 2.93
N VAL A 122 3.19 7.99 4.24
CA VAL A 122 2.97 9.03 5.24
C VAL A 122 4.15 10.01 5.28
N LYS A 123 5.38 9.51 5.19
CA LYS A 123 6.58 10.36 5.14
C LYS A 123 6.63 11.22 3.87
N LEU A 124 6.22 10.68 2.73
CA LEU A 124 6.11 11.44 1.47
C LEU A 124 5.05 12.53 1.58
N MET A 125 3.88 12.24 2.14
CA MET A 125 2.84 13.23 2.41
C MET A 125 3.35 14.37 3.31
N ARG A 126 4.07 14.05 4.39
CA ARG A 126 4.66 15.08 5.27
C ARG A 126 5.69 15.95 4.54
N ARG A 127 6.49 15.37 3.64
CA ARG A 127 7.46 16.13 2.83
C ARG A 127 6.78 17.10 1.88
N GLU A 128 5.73 16.67 1.18
CA GLU A 128 4.94 17.56 0.31
C GLU A 128 4.31 18.70 1.10
N LEU A 129 3.79 18.43 2.29
CA LEU A 129 3.23 19.44 3.17
C LEU A 129 4.30 20.45 3.64
N SER A 130 5.49 19.98 4.00
CA SER A 130 6.61 20.86 4.38
C SER A 130 7.10 21.74 3.22
N GLU A 131 7.19 21.21 2.00
CA GLU A 131 7.53 22.03 0.83
C GLU A 131 6.44 23.06 0.51
N LYS A 132 5.16 22.71 0.68
CA LYS A 132 4.06 23.67 0.56
C LYS A 132 4.20 24.81 1.57
N LEU A 133 4.43 24.50 2.84
CA LEU A 133 4.63 25.49 3.90
C LEU A 133 5.85 26.36 3.64
N ARG A 134 6.95 25.78 3.14
CA ARG A 134 8.15 26.53 2.77
C ARG A 134 7.88 27.53 1.65
N LYS A 135 7.11 27.13 0.62
CA LYS A 135 6.71 28.03 -0.46
C LYS A 135 5.81 29.17 0.02
N ILE A 136 4.89 28.90 0.95
CA ILE A 136 4.04 29.94 1.56
C ILE A 136 4.89 30.90 2.39
N ALA A 137 5.80 30.39 3.23
CA ALA A 137 6.69 31.22 4.04
C ALA A 137 7.64 32.08 3.18
N LEU A 138 8.17 31.54 2.07
CA LEU A 138 8.96 32.33 1.11
C LEU A 138 8.13 33.43 0.45
N LYS A 139 6.90 33.14 0.03
CA LYS A 139 5.97 34.17 -0.50
C LYS A 139 5.69 35.28 0.51
N GLU A 140 5.61 34.94 1.80
CA GLU A 140 5.33 35.89 2.88
C GLU A 140 6.56 36.72 3.28
N VAL A 141 7.76 36.13 3.21
CA VAL A 141 9.05 36.81 3.45
C VAL A 141 9.46 37.69 2.26
N GLU A 142 9.14 37.31 1.02
CA GLU A 142 9.47 38.07 -0.19
C GLU A 142 8.56 39.29 -0.45
N GLY A 143 7.47 39.46 0.30
CA GLY A 143 6.72 40.72 0.41
C GLY A 143 6.44 41.47 -0.90
N HIS A 144 5.43 41.05 -1.67
CA HIS A 144 4.66 41.99 -2.50
C HIS A 144 3.18 41.56 -2.60
N PRO A 145 2.24 42.54 -2.65
CA PRO A 145 0.80 42.33 -2.58
C PRO A 145 0.30 41.60 -3.83
N LEU A 146 -0.93 41.07 -3.76
CA LEU A 146 -1.66 40.47 -4.89
C LEU A 146 -1.27 41.11 -6.22
N SER A 147 -0.75 40.30 -7.16
CA SER A 147 -0.63 40.74 -8.55
C SER A 147 -2.02 41.18 -9.02
N PRO A 148 -2.17 42.29 -9.75
CA PRO A 148 -3.45 42.74 -10.30
C PRO A 148 -4.21 41.69 -11.14
N GLU A 149 -3.54 40.60 -11.52
CA GLU A 149 -4.14 39.45 -12.21
C GLU A 149 -4.96 38.55 -11.26
N GLU A 150 -4.58 38.41 -9.99
CA GLU A 150 -5.31 37.61 -8.99
C GLU A 150 -6.53 38.35 -8.40
N GLU A 151 -6.54 39.69 -8.45
CA GLU A 151 -7.74 40.50 -8.13
C GLU A 151 -8.83 40.36 -9.20
N LYS A 152 -8.45 40.26 -10.48
CA LYS A 152 -9.39 40.10 -11.59
C LYS A 152 -10.10 38.74 -11.59
N GLU A 153 -9.43 37.66 -11.21
CA GLU A 153 -10.08 36.35 -11.06
C GLU A 153 -11.05 36.30 -9.86
N LYS A 154 -10.81 37.09 -8.80
CA LYS A 154 -11.74 37.21 -7.67
C LYS A 154 -12.97 38.06 -7.98
N GLU A 155 -12.88 39.06 -8.87
CA GLU A 155 -14.03 39.86 -9.30
C GLU A 155 -14.88 39.16 -10.38
N GLN A 156 -14.30 38.30 -11.22
CA GLN A 156 -15.04 37.57 -12.27
C GLN A 156 -15.76 36.30 -11.78
N GLY A 157 -15.51 35.86 -10.53
CA GLY A 157 -16.14 34.69 -9.92
C GLY A 157 -17.33 34.98 -8.99
N LYS A 158 -17.82 36.22 -8.96
CA LYS A 158 -19.04 36.64 -8.23
C LYS A 158 -20.18 36.93 -9.20
#